data_AF-A0A5C0XQ46-F1
#
_entry.id   AF-A0A5C0XQ46-F1
#
_cell.length_a   1.000
_cell.length_b   1.000
_cell.length_c   1.000
_cell.angle_alpha   90.00
_cell.angle_beta   90.00
_cell.angle_gamma   90.00
#
_symmetry.space_group_name_H-M   'P 1'
#
loop_
_entity.id
_entity.type
_entity.pdbx_description
1 polymer ?
#
loop_
_entity_poly.entity_id
_entity_poly.type
_entity_poly.pdbx_seq_one_letter_code
_entity_poly.pdbx_strand_id
1 'polypeptide(L)'
;MKFNEFKTPQIDPIFDLYVAYGYVESLIRGGAKEATLIPHGASYLIQTDVSNEEFRHGLVDALSEMLSLHIALARHSPREGGKLVSDADFSAGANINNVYWDSVPRNLEKVMKDLEKKRSVKGTATIPITLMPSAGKYMLKHFGVQGGNPIKVDLLNYALAWVGFHYYTPYIKYAKGDTTWIHIYQIAPVEEVDMISILSLKDLKMHLPHYYESNLDFLINRRLALLYHLLHSESLGALELFTEKEFVIHSYTLERSGNNQAIRSFEEEEIGKLMDFLWKLKRRDFYHAIKFIDDLLKKATEGALALIDAIMNERLEGFYTALKLGKKAGVVSSREIVAALEDIICER
;
A
#
# COMPACT_ATOMS: atom_id res chain seq x y z
N MET A 1 3.19 -31.07 -14.15
CA MET A 1 3.98 -29.82 -14.15
C MET A 1 4.80 -29.81 -12.87
N LYS A 2 6.06 -29.38 -12.89
CA LYS A 2 6.90 -29.32 -11.67
C LYS A 2 6.91 -27.88 -11.20
N PHE A 3 6.37 -27.62 -10.01
CA PHE A 3 6.37 -26.30 -9.40
C PHE A 3 7.70 -26.03 -8.69
N ASN A 4 8.18 -24.79 -8.78
CA ASN A 4 9.26 -24.26 -7.97
C ASN A 4 8.68 -23.47 -6.79
N GLU A 5 9.46 -23.37 -5.72
CA GLU A 5 9.03 -22.75 -4.46
C GLU A 5 9.99 -21.65 -4.04
N PHE A 6 9.43 -20.49 -3.67
CA PHE A 6 10.15 -19.36 -3.11
C PHE A 6 9.59 -19.03 -1.73
N LYS A 7 10.47 -18.85 -0.75
CA LYS A 7 10.08 -18.61 0.64
C LYS A 7 10.63 -17.26 1.12
N THR A 8 9.80 -16.50 1.82
CA THR A 8 10.21 -15.21 2.41
C THR A 8 11.13 -15.41 3.63
N PRO A 9 11.95 -14.41 4.01
CA PRO A 9 13.03 -14.58 5.00
C PRO A 9 12.60 -14.73 6.47
N GLN A 10 11.31 -14.61 6.80
CA GLN A 10 10.74 -14.75 8.15
C GLN A 10 11.32 -13.74 9.17
N ILE A 11 11.41 -12.48 8.77
CA ILE A 11 11.94 -11.37 9.58
C ILE A 11 10.80 -10.65 10.30
N ASP A 12 9.75 -10.27 9.58
CA ASP A 12 8.65 -9.44 10.05
C ASP A 12 7.48 -9.58 9.07
N PRO A 13 6.22 -9.76 9.54
CA PRO A 13 5.08 -9.99 8.65
C PRO A 13 4.92 -8.95 7.54
N ILE A 14 5.21 -7.67 7.83
CA ILE A 14 5.07 -6.58 6.85
C ILE A 14 6.21 -6.64 5.84
N PHE A 15 7.45 -6.78 6.33
CA PHE A 15 8.60 -6.90 5.44
C PHE A 15 8.48 -8.15 4.54
N ASP A 16 8.10 -9.29 5.11
CA ASP A 16 7.94 -10.56 4.40
C ASP A 16 6.87 -10.50 3.32
N LEU A 17 5.75 -9.82 3.57
CA LEU A 17 4.71 -9.63 2.55
C LEU A 17 5.20 -8.76 1.39
N TYR A 18 6.00 -7.72 1.65
CA TYR A 18 6.64 -6.97 0.55
C TYR A 18 7.62 -7.83 -0.25
N VAL A 19 8.40 -8.69 0.41
CA VAL A 19 9.27 -9.65 -0.29
C VAL A 19 8.43 -10.62 -1.13
N ALA A 20 7.31 -11.10 -0.60
CA ALA A 20 6.40 -11.99 -1.31
C ALA A 20 5.85 -11.37 -2.59
N TYR A 21 5.36 -10.13 -2.52
CA TYR A 21 4.94 -9.37 -3.70
C TYR A 21 6.09 -9.10 -4.67
N GLY A 22 7.31 -8.88 -4.16
CA GLY A 22 8.51 -8.80 -4.97
C GLY A 22 8.79 -10.08 -5.76
N TYR A 23 8.62 -11.25 -5.14
CA TYR A 23 8.71 -12.52 -5.83
C TYR A 23 7.64 -12.64 -6.90
N VAL A 24 6.37 -12.39 -6.56
CA VAL A 24 5.26 -12.51 -7.52
C VAL A 24 5.49 -11.63 -8.75
N GLU A 25 5.84 -10.35 -8.57
CA GLU A 25 6.13 -9.46 -9.71
C GLU A 25 7.27 -9.97 -10.58
N SER A 26 8.35 -10.42 -9.95
CA SER A 26 9.53 -10.93 -10.65
C SER A 26 9.21 -12.21 -11.43
N LEU A 27 8.34 -13.06 -10.89
CA LEU A 27 7.91 -14.30 -11.56
C LEU A 27 6.99 -14.02 -12.74
N ILE A 28 6.02 -13.10 -12.57
CA ILE A 28 5.11 -12.69 -13.64
C ILE A 28 5.89 -12.07 -14.80
N ARG A 29 6.83 -11.16 -14.52
CA ARG A 29 7.73 -10.60 -15.54
C ARG A 29 8.68 -11.63 -16.15
N GLY A 30 9.03 -12.66 -15.38
CA GLY A 30 9.76 -13.84 -15.85
C GLY A 30 8.95 -14.76 -16.75
N GLY A 31 7.65 -14.52 -16.94
CA GLY A 31 6.77 -15.29 -17.82
C GLY A 31 5.92 -16.35 -17.11
N ALA A 32 5.67 -16.21 -15.80
CA ALA A 32 4.82 -17.13 -15.07
C ALA A 32 3.41 -17.20 -15.65
N LYS A 33 2.93 -18.43 -15.83
CA LYS A 33 1.53 -18.68 -16.17
C LYS A 33 0.71 -18.98 -14.92
N GLU A 34 1.38 -19.53 -13.92
CA GLU A 34 0.79 -19.86 -12.63
C GLU A 34 1.71 -19.36 -11.51
N ALA A 35 1.11 -18.60 -10.59
CA ALA A 35 1.74 -18.18 -9.36
C ALA A 35 0.68 -18.20 -8.26
N THR A 36 0.99 -18.88 -7.16
CA THR A 36 0.11 -18.97 -6.00
C THR A 36 0.86 -18.45 -4.79
N LEU A 37 0.28 -17.48 -4.10
CA LEU A 37 0.80 -16.95 -2.85
C LEU A 37 0.07 -17.63 -1.69
N ILE A 38 0.82 -18.34 -0.86
CA ILE A 38 0.31 -19.15 0.24
C ILE A 38 0.79 -18.53 1.56
N PRO A 39 -0.11 -17.96 2.38
CA PRO A 39 0.21 -17.52 3.73
C PRO A 39 0.70 -18.70 4.58
N HIS A 40 1.81 -18.50 5.31
CA HIS A 40 2.40 -19.50 6.19
C HIS A 40 2.86 -18.86 7.51
N GLY A 41 1.90 -18.69 8.44
CA GLY A 41 2.12 -17.99 9.69
C GLY A 41 2.46 -16.51 9.43
N ALA A 42 3.63 -16.06 9.89
CA ALA A 42 4.15 -14.71 9.67
C ALA A 42 4.97 -14.56 8.36
N SER A 43 4.92 -15.55 7.47
CA SER A 43 5.73 -15.62 6.25
C SER A 43 4.92 -16.13 5.07
N TYR A 44 5.50 -16.14 3.88
CA TYR A 44 4.81 -16.58 2.67
C TYR A 44 5.63 -17.60 1.89
N LEU A 45 4.91 -18.49 1.20
CA LEU A 45 5.42 -19.40 0.20
C LEU A 45 4.79 -19.02 -1.15
N ILE A 46 5.62 -18.98 -2.20
CA ILE A 46 5.17 -18.74 -3.57
C ILE A 46 5.46 -20.00 -4.39
N GLN A 47 4.40 -20.60 -4.94
CA GLN A 47 4.49 -21.73 -5.86
C GLN A 47 4.30 -21.24 -7.29
N THR A 48 5.14 -21.70 -8.22
CA THR A 48 5.13 -21.21 -9.61
C THR A 48 5.71 -22.20 -10.60
N ASP A 49 5.34 -22.07 -11.87
CA ASP A 49 5.86 -22.87 -12.98
C ASP A 49 7.22 -22.39 -13.52
N VAL A 50 7.71 -21.24 -13.04
CA VAL A 50 8.91 -20.55 -13.55
C VAL A 50 10.17 -20.96 -12.81
N SER A 51 11.29 -21.04 -13.54
CA SER A 51 12.61 -21.37 -12.99
C SER A 51 13.32 -20.19 -12.31
N ASN A 52 14.40 -20.48 -11.58
CA ASN A 52 15.25 -19.46 -10.97
C ASN A 52 15.92 -18.51 -11.97
N GLU A 53 16.17 -18.93 -13.21
CA GLU A 53 16.79 -18.05 -14.22
C GLU A 53 15.79 -17.02 -14.75
N GLU A 54 14.57 -17.46 -15.04
CA GLU A 54 13.46 -16.61 -15.47
C GLU A 54 13.02 -15.64 -14.36
N PHE A 55 12.95 -16.10 -13.10
CA PHE A 55 12.77 -15.22 -11.93
C PHE A 55 13.80 -14.07 -11.91
N ARG A 56 15.09 -14.38 -12.13
CA ARG A 56 16.15 -13.36 -12.13
C ARG A 56 15.97 -12.38 -13.28
N HIS A 57 15.55 -12.85 -14.45
CA HIS A 57 15.25 -12.00 -15.59
C HIS A 57 14.12 -11.02 -15.28
N GLY A 58 13.01 -11.51 -14.73
CA GLY A 58 11.89 -10.65 -14.35
C GLY A 58 12.20 -9.68 -13.21
N LEU A 59 13.06 -10.06 -12.25
CA LEU A 59 13.55 -9.13 -11.23
C LEU A 59 14.43 -8.02 -11.82
N VAL A 60 15.30 -8.34 -12.79
CA VAL A 60 16.09 -7.32 -13.50
C VAL A 60 15.19 -6.36 -14.27
N ASP A 61 14.17 -6.89 -14.94
CA ASP A 61 13.18 -6.08 -15.66
C ASP A 61 12.43 -5.11 -14.73
N ALA A 62 11.91 -5.59 -13.59
CA ALA A 62 11.27 -4.76 -12.57
C ALA A 62 12.20 -3.67 -12.04
N LEU A 63 13.45 -4.01 -11.70
CA LEU A 63 14.43 -3.06 -11.18
C LEU A 63 14.82 -2.01 -12.23
N SER A 64 14.94 -2.41 -13.49
CA SER A 64 15.24 -1.51 -14.60
C SER A 64 14.14 -0.46 -14.77
N GLU A 65 12.87 -0.89 -14.75
CA GLU A 65 11.72 0.02 -14.83
C GLU A 65 11.68 0.99 -13.64
N MET A 66 11.80 0.46 -12.43
CA MET A 66 11.85 1.26 -11.20
C MET A 66 12.94 2.33 -11.24
N LEU A 67 14.19 1.93 -11.55
CA LEU A 67 15.33 2.85 -11.62
C LEU A 67 15.17 3.88 -12.74
N SER A 68 14.60 3.49 -13.87
CA SER A 68 14.27 4.40 -14.97
C SER A 68 13.23 5.45 -14.52
N LEU A 69 12.20 5.04 -13.77
CA LEU A 69 11.21 5.95 -13.19
C LEU A 69 11.86 6.94 -12.20
N HIS A 70 12.75 6.46 -11.34
CA HIS A 70 13.51 7.33 -10.43
C HIS A 70 14.27 8.41 -11.19
N ILE A 71 14.98 8.05 -12.26
CA ILE A 71 15.73 9.00 -13.08
C ILE A 71 14.78 9.97 -13.81
N ALA A 72 13.68 9.47 -14.37
CA ALA A 72 12.72 10.29 -15.11
C ALA A 72 12.04 11.35 -14.22
N LEU A 73 11.77 11.02 -12.95
CA LEU A 73 11.14 11.91 -11.97
C LEU A 73 12.16 12.67 -11.11
N ALA A 74 13.45 12.53 -11.37
CA ALA A 74 14.47 13.09 -10.52
C ALA A 74 14.68 14.60 -10.72
N ARG A 75 15.01 15.26 -9.62
CA ARG A 75 15.56 16.61 -9.58
C ARG A 75 16.79 16.64 -8.68
N HIS A 76 17.79 17.45 -9.05
CA HIS A 76 18.87 17.75 -8.13
C HIS A 76 18.36 18.69 -7.03
N SER A 77 18.58 18.32 -5.76
CA SER A 77 18.21 19.15 -4.62
C SER A 77 19.43 19.89 -4.06
N PRO A 78 19.53 21.23 -4.23
CA PRO A 78 20.61 22.02 -3.62
C PRO A 78 20.60 21.94 -2.10
N ARG A 79 19.40 21.80 -1.48
CA ARG A 79 19.22 21.71 -0.03
C ARG A 79 19.78 20.41 0.56
N GLU A 80 19.92 19.38 -0.26
CA GLU A 80 20.41 18.05 0.14
C GLU A 80 21.85 17.80 -0.34
N GLY A 81 22.59 18.85 -0.72
CA GLY A 81 23.98 18.72 -1.19
C GLY A 81 24.11 18.22 -2.64
N GLY A 82 23.12 18.50 -3.50
CA GLY A 82 23.15 18.14 -4.93
C GLY A 82 22.66 16.71 -5.24
N LYS A 83 22.15 16.00 -4.24
CA LYS A 83 21.56 14.66 -4.36
C LYS A 83 20.42 14.61 -5.38
N LEU A 84 20.29 13.43 -6.01
CA LEU A 84 19.24 13.15 -6.98
C LEU A 84 17.99 12.68 -6.22
N VAL A 85 16.98 13.55 -6.10
CA VAL A 85 15.75 13.28 -5.37
C VAL A 85 14.62 13.13 -6.37
N SER A 86 13.89 12.01 -6.34
CA SER A 86 12.73 11.80 -7.20
C SER A 86 11.47 11.57 -6.40
N ASP A 87 10.32 11.87 -6.97
CA ASP A 87 9.04 11.55 -6.34
C ASP A 87 8.64 10.06 -6.45
N ALA A 88 9.50 9.20 -7.02
CA ALA A 88 9.30 7.74 -7.00
C ALA A 88 9.20 7.19 -5.56
N ASP A 89 8.37 6.14 -5.41
CA ASP A 89 7.98 5.54 -4.12
C ASP A 89 9.16 5.22 -3.19
N PHE A 90 10.20 4.62 -3.74
CA PHE A 90 11.39 4.16 -3.02
C PHE A 90 12.45 5.27 -2.83
N SER A 91 12.19 6.47 -3.34
CA SER A 91 12.91 7.71 -3.06
C SER A 91 12.00 8.67 -2.28
N ALA A 92 11.78 9.93 -2.67
CA ALA A 92 11.00 10.88 -1.88
C ALA A 92 9.46 10.72 -1.98
N GLY A 93 8.97 9.74 -2.74
CA GLY A 93 7.54 9.43 -2.85
C GLY A 93 6.95 8.96 -1.52
N ALA A 94 7.20 7.70 -1.15
CA ALA A 94 6.74 7.10 0.10
C ALA A 94 7.78 7.13 1.23
N ASN A 95 9.03 7.51 0.94
CA ASN A 95 10.07 7.65 1.96
C ASN A 95 10.19 9.10 2.42
N ILE A 96 9.90 9.36 3.70
CA ILE A 96 10.03 10.71 4.29
C ILE A 96 11.44 11.02 4.82
N ASN A 97 12.36 10.05 4.84
CA ASN A 97 13.73 10.20 5.33
C ASN A 97 14.74 10.38 4.18
N ASN A 98 15.40 11.54 4.16
CA ASN A 98 16.38 11.92 3.15
C ASN A 98 17.68 11.10 3.15
N VAL A 99 17.99 10.38 4.24
CA VAL A 99 19.15 9.47 4.30
C VAL A 99 18.99 8.31 3.30
N TYR A 100 17.75 7.93 2.99
CA TYR A 100 17.46 6.80 2.13
C TYR A 100 17.24 7.15 0.65
N TRP A 101 16.96 8.41 0.34
CA TRP A 101 16.61 8.83 -1.03
C TRP A 101 17.66 8.49 -2.09
N ASP A 102 18.93 8.50 -1.68
CA ASP A 102 20.08 8.11 -2.52
C ASP A 102 20.53 6.67 -2.31
N SER A 103 20.46 6.17 -1.08
CA SER A 103 21.01 4.85 -0.75
C SER A 103 20.15 3.71 -1.26
N VAL A 104 18.82 3.91 -1.31
CA VAL A 104 17.89 2.92 -1.88
C VAL A 104 18.16 2.71 -3.38
N PRO A 105 18.08 3.73 -4.27
CA PRO A 105 18.37 3.53 -5.70
C PRO A 105 19.74 2.91 -5.97
N ARG A 106 20.79 3.34 -5.25
CA ARG A 106 22.15 2.78 -5.40
C ARG A 106 22.22 1.29 -5.06
N ASN A 107 21.52 0.87 -4.00
CA ASN A 107 21.47 -0.54 -3.61
C ASN A 107 20.69 -1.36 -4.65
N LEU A 108 19.58 -0.85 -5.16
CA LEU A 108 18.79 -1.50 -6.22
C LEU A 108 19.59 -1.64 -7.52
N GLU A 109 20.31 -0.59 -7.92
CA GLU A 109 21.18 -0.60 -9.10
C GLU A 109 22.32 -1.62 -8.96
N LYS A 110 22.90 -1.74 -7.76
CA LYS A 110 23.91 -2.76 -7.46
C LYS A 110 23.35 -4.18 -7.65
N VAL A 111 22.15 -4.44 -7.12
CA VAL A 111 21.48 -5.75 -7.26
C VAL A 111 21.22 -6.08 -8.73
N MET A 112 20.64 -5.13 -9.47
CA MET A 112 20.39 -5.28 -10.91
C MET A 112 21.67 -5.65 -11.68
N LYS A 113 22.76 -4.88 -11.47
CA LYS A 113 24.07 -5.13 -12.12
C LYS A 113 24.68 -6.48 -11.76
N ASP A 114 24.52 -6.94 -10.52
CA ASP A 114 25.01 -8.26 -10.10
C ASP A 114 24.22 -9.38 -10.78
N LEU A 115 22.88 -9.24 -10.86
CA LEU A 115 22.00 -10.20 -11.54
C LEU A 115 22.24 -10.28 -13.05
N GLU A 116 22.37 -9.14 -13.73
CA GLU A 116 22.71 -9.06 -15.17
C GLU A 116 24.03 -9.77 -15.49
N LYS A 117 25.02 -9.64 -14.60
CA LYS A 117 26.33 -10.31 -14.73
C LYS A 117 26.32 -11.77 -14.30
N LYS A 118 25.13 -12.34 -14.00
CA LYS A 118 24.92 -13.67 -13.42
C LYS A 118 25.76 -13.93 -12.17
N ARG A 119 26.07 -12.87 -11.39
CA ARG A 119 26.83 -12.95 -10.14
C ARG A 119 25.89 -13.21 -8.96
N SER A 120 26.43 -13.77 -7.89
CA SER A 120 25.73 -13.83 -6.62
C SER A 120 25.58 -12.41 -6.06
N VAL A 121 24.36 -12.00 -5.73
CA VAL A 121 24.10 -10.75 -5.02
C VAL A 121 24.70 -10.84 -3.61
N LYS A 122 25.65 -9.97 -3.27
CA LYS A 122 26.36 -9.98 -1.97
C LYS A 122 26.25 -8.65 -1.24
N GLY A 123 26.09 -8.74 0.08
CA GLY A 123 26.05 -7.60 1.00
C GLY A 123 24.70 -7.48 1.70
N THR A 124 24.60 -6.50 2.59
CA THR A 124 23.40 -6.22 3.36
C THR A 124 23.06 -4.73 3.31
N ALA A 125 21.78 -4.42 3.46
CA ALA A 125 21.28 -3.05 3.59
C ALA A 125 20.36 -2.95 4.81
N THR A 126 20.34 -1.76 5.42
CA THR A 126 19.42 -1.42 6.50
C THR A 126 18.00 -1.33 5.96
N ILE A 127 17.05 -2.01 6.61
CA ILE A 127 15.63 -1.98 6.25
C ILE A 127 15.04 -0.62 6.66
N PRO A 128 14.56 0.23 5.73
CA PRO A 128 13.95 1.51 6.07
C PRO A 128 12.67 1.28 6.88
N ILE A 129 12.35 2.22 7.77
CA ILE A 129 11.12 2.17 8.59
C ILE A 129 9.84 2.10 7.72
N THR A 130 9.90 2.62 6.48
CA THR A 130 8.84 2.48 5.48
C THR A 130 8.54 1.03 5.12
N LEU A 131 9.54 0.13 5.10
CA LEU A 131 9.37 -1.29 4.79
C LEU A 131 9.18 -2.17 6.03
N MET A 132 9.51 -1.65 7.22
CA MET A 132 9.35 -2.37 8.49
C MET A 132 8.98 -1.39 9.61
N PRO A 133 7.72 -0.95 9.66
CA PRO A 133 7.24 0.02 10.65
C PRO A 133 7.19 -0.55 12.08
N SER A 134 7.12 -1.87 12.25
CA SER A 134 7.17 -2.57 13.54
C SER A 134 8.45 -2.25 14.32
N ALA A 135 9.58 -2.06 13.63
CA ALA A 135 10.82 -1.61 14.24
C ALA A 135 10.74 -0.16 14.77
N GLY A 136 9.82 0.65 14.25
CA GLY A 136 9.49 1.98 14.78
C GLY A 136 8.47 1.96 15.93
N LYS A 137 7.59 0.94 15.99
CA LYS A 137 6.52 0.79 17.00
C LYS A 137 7.05 0.75 18.44
N TYR A 138 8.26 0.26 18.63
CA TYR A 138 8.92 0.14 19.94
C TYR A 138 9.99 1.21 20.20
N MET A 139 10.20 2.18 19.29
CA MET A 139 11.13 3.28 19.51
C MET A 139 10.43 4.46 20.20
N LEU A 140 11.01 4.93 21.31
CA LEU A 140 10.54 6.12 22.03
C LEU A 140 10.45 7.33 21.07
N LYS A 141 9.43 8.19 21.26
CA LYS A 141 9.14 9.44 20.51
C LYS A 141 10.34 10.38 20.26
N HIS A 142 11.47 10.16 20.93
CA HIS A 142 12.67 11.01 20.90
C HIS A 142 13.89 10.41 20.21
N PHE A 143 13.80 9.18 19.67
CA PHE A 143 14.86 8.71 18.78
C PHE A 143 14.73 9.40 17.42
N GLY A 144 15.42 10.54 17.31
CA GLY A 144 15.78 11.11 16.02
C GLY A 144 16.47 10.01 15.21
N VAL A 145 15.85 9.65 14.08
CA VAL A 145 16.29 8.62 13.14
C VAL A 145 17.51 9.11 12.37
N GLN A 146 18.59 9.49 13.07
CA GLN A 146 19.89 9.78 12.45
C GLN A 146 20.64 8.50 12.08
N GLY A 147 20.30 7.35 12.69
CA GLY A 147 20.96 6.05 12.45
C GLY A 147 20.19 5.05 11.58
N GLY A 148 18.92 5.32 11.27
CA GLY A 148 18.05 4.34 10.62
C GLY A 148 17.65 3.17 11.52
N ASN A 149 16.92 2.21 10.96
CA ASN A 149 16.62 0.95 11.64
C ASN A 149 17.91 0.10 11.78
N PRO A 150 18.25 -0.46 12.94
CA PRO A 150 19.45 -1.28 13.07
C PRO A 150 19.37 -2.60 12.28
N ILE A 151 18.17 -3.05 11.92
CA ILE A 151 17.98 -4.34 11.27
C ILE A 151 18.43 -4.27 9.81
N LYS A 152 19.29 -5.23 9.45
CA LYS A 152 19.85 -5.39 8.11
C LYS A 152 19.36 -6.67 7.49
N VAL A 153 19.16 -6.65 6.18
CA VAL A 153 18.77 -7.80 5.36
C VAL A 153 19.73 -7.90 4.17
N ASP A 154 19.85 -9.09 3.57
CA ASP A 154 20.60 -9.25 2.33
C ASP A 154 19.99 -8.39 1.20
N LEU A 155 20.84 -8.02 0.24
CA LEU A 155 20.45 -7.12 -0.83
C LEU A 155 19.37 -7.69 -1.77
N LEU A 156 19.23 -9.01 -1.89
CA LEU A 156 18.21 -9.61 -2.75
C LEU A 156 16.82 -9.43 -2.13
N ASN A 157 16.67 -9.81 -0.85
CA ASN A 157 15.42 -9.59 -0.12
C ASN A 157 15.11 -8.09 0.03
N TYR A 158 16.12 -7.24 0.20
CA TYR A 158 15.94 -5.78 0.17
C TYR A 158 15.35 -5.28 -1.15
N ALA A 159 15.86 -5.78 -2.29
CA ALA A 159 15.36 -5.41 -3.61
C ALA A 159 13.94 -5.93 -3.84
N LEU A 160 13.67 -7.19 -3.49
CA LEU A 160 12.33 -7.77 -3.59
C LEU A 160 11.31 -6.99 -2.75
N ALA A 161 11.65 -6.60 -1.52
CA ALA A 161 10.75 -5.79 -0.71
C ALA A 161 10.41 -4.44 -1.36
N TRP A 162 11.38 -3.78 -2.00
CA TRP A 162 11.11 -2.54 -2.74
C TRP A 162 10.31 -2.75 -4.02
N VAL A 163 10.52 -3.86 -4.74
CA VAL A 163 9.69 -4.24 -5.89
C VAL A 163 8.26 -4.47 -5.45
N GLY A 164 8.03 -5.28 -4.42
CA GLY A 164 6.70 -5.52 -3.88
C GLY A 164 6.04 -4.23 -3.39
N PHE A 165 6.78 -3.39 -2.67
CA PHE A 165 6.30 -2.07 -2.26
C PHE A 165 5.89 -1.21 -3.46
N HIS A 166 6.73 -1.17 -4.49
CA HIS A 166 6.50 -0.32 -5.66
C HIS A 166 5.32 -0.77 -6.50
N TYR A 167 5.01 -2.06 -6.60
CA TYR A 167 3.93 -2.53 -7.47
C TYR A 167 2.62 -2.84 -6.75
N TYR A 168 2.65 -3.17 -5.46
CA TYR A 168 1.47 -3.71 -4.75
C TYR A 168 1.04 -2.89 -3.53
N THR A 169 1.83 -1.89 -3.13
CA THR A 169 1.52 -1.11 -1.92
C THR A 169 0.93 0.25 -2.25
N PRO A 170 -0.40 0.41 -2.06
CA PRO A 170 -1.02 1.73 -2.10
C PRO A 170 -0.57 2.61 -0.94
N TYR A 171 -0.46 3.91 -1.21
CA TYR A 171 -0.22 4.91 -0.18
C TYR A 171 -0.79 6.28 -0.55
N ILE A 172 -1.11 7.07 0.47
CA ILE A 172 -1.49 8.48 0.32
C ILE A 172 -0.45 9.34 1.02
N LYS A 173 0.11 10.29 0.28
CA LYS A 173 0.99 11.33 0.81
C LYS A 173 0.22 12.64 0.89
N TYR A 174 0.11 13.20 2.08
CA TYR A 174 -0.54 14.49 2.31
C TYR A 174 0.39 15.42 3.09
N ALA A 175 0.47 16.68 2.71
CA ALA A 175 1.31 17.67 3.38
C ALA A 175 0.49 18.92 3.73
N LYS A 176 0.65 19.40 4.97
CA LYS A 176 0.02 20.63 5.47
C LYS A 176 1.01 21.37 6.35
N GLY A 177 1.35 22.61 5.96
CA GLY A 177 2.39 23.38 6.64
C GLY A 177 3.76 22.70 6.53
N ASP A 178 4.40 22.47 7.67
CA ASP A 178 5.69 21.79 7.78
C ASP A 178 5.58 20.27 8.02
N THR A 179 4.35 19.76 8.03
CA THR A 179 4.05 18.38 8.39
C THR A 179 3.59 17.59 7.18
N THR A 180 4.10 16.37 7.03
CA THR A 180 3.77 15.42 5.97
C THR A 180 3.33 14.10 6.59
N TRP A 181 2.20 13.57 6.16
CA TRP A 181 1.69 12.25 6.50
C TRP A 181 1.78 11.36 5.26
N ILE A 182 2.31 10.16 5.44
CA ILE A 182 2.23 9.09 4.44
C ILE A 182 1.49 7.93 5.06
N HIS A 183 0.26 7.72 4.62
CA HIS A 183 -0.56 6.58 4.99
C HIS A 183 -0.24 5.44 4.04
N ILE A 184 0.30 4.35 4.57
CA ILE A 184 0.67 3.17 3.80
C ILE A 184 -0.30 2.06 4.15
N TYR A 185 -0.74 1.34 3.13
CA TYR A 185 -1.76 0.32 3.22
C TYR A 185 -1.22 -0.96 2.58
N GLN A 186 -0.89 -1.93 3.41
CA GLN A 186 -0.44 -3.23 2.95
C GLN A 186 -1.59 -4.22 3.08
N ILE A 187 -2.14 -4.59 1.93
CA ILE A 187 -3.21 -5.58 1.83
C ILE A 187 -2.55 -6.96 1.93
N ALA A 188 -2.91 -7.75 2.93
CA ALA A 188 -2.38 -9.05 3.25
C ALA A 188 -3.46 -10.12 3.05
N PRO A 189 -3.24 -11.11 2.15
CA PRO A 189 -4.16 -12.24 2.04
C PRO A 189 -4.06 -13.11 3.29
N VAL A 190 -5.21 -13.48 3.85
CA VAL A 190 -5.30 -14.42 5.00
C VAL A 190 -5.37 -15.87 4.49
N GLU A 191 -5.83 -16.04 3.26
CA GLU A 191 -5.97 -17.32 2.57
C GLU A 191 -5.04 -17.43 1.35
N GLU A 192 -5.01 -18.61 0.74
CA GLU A 192 -4.30 -18.84 -0.51
C GLU A 192 -4.92 -17.99 -1.63
N VAL A 193 -4.08 -17.23 -2.34
CA VAL A 193 -4.52 -16.38 -3.45
C VAL A 193 -3.76 -16.71 -4.74
N ASP A 194 -4.51 -16.77 -5.83
CA ASP A 194 -4.01 -17.05 -7.17
C ASP A 194 -3.41 -15.81 -7.84
N MET A 195 -2.73 -16.03 -8.97
CA MET A 195 -2.06 -14.97 -9.73
C MET A 195 -3.01 -13.84 -10.15
N ILE A 196 -4.26 -14.16 -10.53
CA ILE A 196 -5.24 -13.16 -10.97
C ILE A 196 -5.63 -12.26 -9.79
N SER A 197 -5.89 -12.85 -8.63
CA SER A 197 -6.18 -12.10 -7.40
C SER A 197 -5.00 -11.21 -7.01
N ILE A 198 -3.77 -11.71 -7.09
CA ILE A 198 -2.58 -10.92 -6.78
C ILE A 198 -2.41 -9.78 -7.79
N LEU A 199 -2.58 -10.03 -9.09
CA LEU A 199 -2.52 -8.99 -10.12
C LEU A 199 -3.57 -7.89 -9.92
N SER A 200 -4.76 -8.24 -9.42
CA SER A 200 -5.76 -7.23 -9.11
C SER A 200 -5.32 -6.27 -8.00
N LEU A 201 -4.45 -6.68 -7.07
CA LEU A 201 -3.83 -5.79 -6.06
C LEU A 201 -2.94 -4.72 -6.71
N LYS A 202 -2.24 -5.09 -7.78
CA LYS A 202 -1.41 -4.16 -8.55
C LYS A 202 -2.26 -3.09 -9.24
N ASP A 203 -3.41 -3.49 -9.78
CA ASP A 203 -4.38 -2.54 -10.38
C ASP A 203 -4.90 -1.54 -9.33
N LEU A 204 -5.12 -1.99 -8.09
CA LEU A 204 -5.51 -1.10 -7.00
C LEU A 204 -4.49 0.02 -6.78
N LYS A 205 -3.19 -0.27 -6.95
CA LYS A 205 -2.13 0.73 -6.84
C LYS A 205 -2.04 1.67 -8.06
N MET A 206 -2.10 1.12 -9.29
CA MET A 206 -1.76 1.87 -10.52
C MET A 206 -2.69 3.05 -10.82
N HIS A 207 -3.90 3.07 -10.25
CA HIS A 207 -4.93 4.04 -10.62
C HIS A 207 -4.73 5.47 -10.08
N LEU A 208 -3.63 5.80 -9.37
CA LEU A 208 -3.49 7.11 -8.73
C LEU A 208 -2.23 7.93 -9.10
N PRO A 209 -2.39 9.24 -9.37
CA PRO A 209 -1.36 10.23 -9.13
C PRO A 209 -1.23 10.53 -7.62
N HIS A 210 -0.01 10.79 -7.15
CA HIS A 210 0.24 11.28 -5.79
C HIS A 210 -0.59 12.56 -5.53
N TYR A 211 -1.67 12.46 -4.75
CA TYR A 211 -2.59 13.57 -4.54
C TYR A 211 -1.96 14.69 -3.71
N TYR A 212 -1.58 15.78 -4.38
CA TYR A 212 -1.24 17.06 -3.76
C TYR A 212 -2.44 17.98 -3.84
N GLU A 213 -3.46 17.76 -3.01
CA GLU A 213 -4.64 18.63 -2.99
C GLU A 213 -4.71 19.46 -1.70
N SER A 214 -4.63 20.78 -1.86
CA SER A 214 -4.97 21.72 -0.80
C SER A 214 -6.48 21.67 -0.55
N ASN A 215 -6.88 21.45 0.71
CA ASN A 215 -8.27 21.36 1.22
C ASN A 215 -8.86 19.95 1.42
N LEU A 216 -8.03 18.95 1.74
CA LEU A 216 -8.45 17.61 2.17
C LEU A 216 -7.97 17.28 3.59
N ASP A 217 -8.31 18.13 4.57
CA ASP A 217 -7.84 17.99 5.97
C ASP A 217 -8.21 16.64 6.61
N PHE A 218 -9.24 15.96 6.11
CA PHE A 218 -9.61 14.61 6.55
C PHE A 218 -8.51 13.57 6.28
N LEU A 219 -7.61 13.83 5.33
CA LEU A 219 -6.48 12.95 5.02
C LEU A 219 -5.48 12.84 6.17
N ILE A 220 -5.54 13.71 7.19
CA ILE A 220 -4.74 13.53 8.42
C ILE A 220 -5.16 12.24 9.17
N ASN A 221 -6.41 11.80 9.00
CA ASN A 221 -6.92 10.58 9.61
C ASN A 221 -6.74 9.36 8.69
N ARG A 222 -6.06 8.33 9.19
CA ARG A 222 -5.74 7.08 8.47
C ARG A 222 -6.97 6.39 7.85
N ARG A 223 -8.07 6.29 8.61
CA ARG A 223 -9.29 5.55 8.18
C ARG A 223 -10.07 6.33 7.13
N LEU A 224 -10.16 7.66 7.29
CA LEU A 224 -10.78 8.53 6.29
C LEU A 224 -9.96 8.55 4.99
N ALA A 225 -8.63 8.59 5.10
CA ALA A 225 -7.72 8.47 3.97
C ALA A 225 -7.88 7.11 3.27
N LEU A 226 -8.06 6.01 4.02
CA LEU A 226 -8.26 4.67 3.44
C LEU A 226 -9.58 4.60 2.67
N LEU A 227 -10.68 5.10 3.26
CA LEU A 227 -11.97 5.15 2.57
C LEU A 227 -11.88 5.99 1.28
N TYR A 228 -11.23 7.15 1.35
CA TYR A 228 -10.98 7.98 0.17
C TYR A 228 -10.15 7.24 -0.89
N HIS A 229 -9.09 6.56 -0.46
CA HIS A 229 -8.26 5.75 -1.35
C HIS A 229 -9.11 4.73 -2.09
N LEU A 230 -9.72 3.79 -1.36
CA LEU A 230 -10.48 2.69 -1.95
C LEU A 230 -11.66 3.17 -2.82
N LEU A 231 -12.23 4.33 -2.49
CA LEU A 231 -13.28 4.93 -3.31
C LEU A 231 -12.78 5.37 -4.69
N HIS A 232 -11.60 5.96 -4.79
CA HIS A 232 -11.10 6.60 -6.01
C HIS A 232 -10.07 5.78 -6.78
N SER A 233 -9.28 4.94 -6.11
CA SER A 233 -8.33 4.03 -6.77
C SER A 233 -9.01 2.81 -7.34
N GLU A 234 -10.03 2.26 -6.66
CA GLU A 234 -10.51 0.93 -7.06
C GLU A 234 -11.55 0.96 -8.17
N SER A 235 -11.22 0.27 -9.26
CA SER A 235 -12.18 -0.07 -10.30
C SER A 235 -13.18 -1.12 -9.78
N LEU A 236 -14.38 -1.12 -10.36
CA LEU A 236 -15.41 -2.08 -9.96
C LEU A 236 -14.97 -3.54 -10.18
N GLY A 237 -14.26 -3.81 -11.29
CA GLY A 237 -13.77 -5.14 -11.61
C GLY A 237 -12.65 -5.60 -10.68
N ALA A 238 -11.76 -4.69 -10.26
CA ALA A 238 -10.73 -5.04 -9.29
C ALA A 238 -11.40 -5.41 -7.95
N LEU A 239 -12.34 -4.59 -7.44
CA LEU A 239 -13.09 -4.91 -6.22
C LEU A 239 -13.88 -6.23 -6.31
N GLU A 240 -14.43 -6.56 -7.47
CA GLU A 240 -15.13 -7.84 -7.69
C GLU A 240 -14.20 -9.04 -7.45
N LEU A 241 -12.94 -8.96 -7.86
CA LEU A 241 -11.94 -10.01 -7.63
C LEU A 241 -11.55 -10.15 -6.15
N PHE A 242 -11.78 -9.12 -5.32
CA PHE A 242 -11.60 -9.16 -3.87
C PHE A 242 -12.87 -9.54 -3.10
N THR A 243 -14.01 -9.59 -3.78
CA THR A 243 -15.30 -9.80 -3.11
C THR A 243 -15.32 -11.17 -2.43
N GLU A 244 -15.82 -11.21 -1.19
CA GLU A 244 -15.93 -12.43 -0.36
C GLU A 244 -14.60 -13.08 0.07
N LYS A 245 -13.45 -12.46 -0.23
CA LYS A 245 -12.13 -12.97 0.18
C LYS A 245 -11.66 -12.34 1.48
N GLU A 246 -10.89 -13.10 2.26
CA GLU A 246 -10.37 -12.64 3.54
C GLU A 246 -9.03 -11.89 3.38
N PHE A 247 -9.10 -10.57 3.51
CA PHE A 247 -7.96 -9.68 3.50
C PHE A 247 -7.87 -8.85 4.77
N VAL A 248 -6.64 -8.75 5.27
CA VAL A 248 -6.27 -7.85 6.35
C VAL A 248 -5.44 -6.70 5.79
N ILE A 249 -5.66 -5.49 6.27
CA ILE A 249 -4.81 -4.35 5.95
C ILE A 249 -3.91 -4.02 7.13
N HIS A 250 -2.59 -4.17 6.94
CA HIS A 250 -1.63 -3.56 7.84
C HIS A 250 -1.43 -2.12 7.40
N SER A 251 -1.77 -1.19 8.26
CA SER A 251 -1.82 0.22 7.93
C SER A 251 -1.02 1.04 8.92
N TYR A 252 -0.24 1.98 8.40
CA TYR A 252 0.63 2.79 9.24
C TYR A 252 0.85 4.18 8.65
N THR A 253 0.96 5.17 9.53
CA THR A 253 1.24 6.54 9.15
C THR A 253 2.67 6.92 9.51
N LEU A 254 3.45 7.23 8.49
CA LEU A 254 4.72 7.93 8.61
C LEU A 254 4.43 9.44 8.69
N GLU A 255 4.69 10.07 9.83
CA GLU A 255 4.60 11.52 9.98
C GLU A 255 6.00 12.13 10.03
N ARG A 256 6.24 13.15 9.21
CA ARG A 256 7.38 14.05 9.32
C ARG A 256 6.90 15.43 9.74
N SER A 257 7.44 15.97 10.82
CA SER A 257 7.21 17.36 11.24
C SER A 257 8.57 18.01 11.50
N GLY A 258 8.93 19.00 10.68
CA GLY A 258 10.30 19.53 10.62
C GLY A 258 11.33 18.45 10.30
N ASN A 259 12.31 18.26 11.20
CA ASN A 259 13.35 17.22 11.09
C ASN A 259 13.01 15.92 11.82
N ASN A 260 11.86 15.86 12.50
CA ASN A 260 11.45 14.68 13.26
C ASN A 260 10.57 13.77 12.40
N GLN A 261 10.77 12.47 12.56
CA GLN A 261 9.97 11.43 11.90
C GLN A 261 9.47 10.42 12.95
N ALA A 262 8.22 10.01 12.85
CA ALA A 262 7.66 8.95 13.69
C ALA A 262 6.60 8.12 12.96
N ILE A 263 6.40 6.89 13.45
CA ILE A 263 5.18 6.13 13.18
C ILE A 263 4.11 6.64 14.14
N ARG A 264 3.00 7.17 13.60
CA ARG A 264 1.91 7.74 14.42
C ARG A 264 0.77 6.80 14.68
N SER A 265 0.46 5.98 13.70
CA SER A 265 -0.56 4.96 13.75
C SER A 265 0.04 3.68 13.20
N PHE A 266 -0.37 2.57 13.80
CA PHE A 266 -0.06 1.23 13.34
C PHE A 266 -1.25 0.35 13.73
N GLU A 267 -2.05 -0.04 12.76
CA GLU A 267 -3.28 -0.78 12.97
C GLU A 267 -3.44 -1.86 11.92
N GLU A 268 -4.09 -2.93 12.34
CA GLU A 268 -4.45 -4.08 11.53
C GLU A 268 -5.97 -4.17 11.52
N GLU A 269 -6.58 -4.13 10.34
CA GLU A 269 -8.03 -4.14 10.18
C GLU A 269 -8.45 -5.14 9.09
N GLU A 270 -9.56 -5.86 9.31
CA GLU A 270 -10.17 -6.74 8.31
C GLU A 270 -10.92 -5.90 7.27
N ILE A 271 -10.23 -5.50 6.20
CA ILE A 271 -10.75 -4.50 5.25
C ILE A 271 -11.69 -5.06 4.19
N GLY A 272 -11.79 -6.40 4.09
CA GLY A 272 -12.66 -7.10 3.12
C GLY A 272 -14.09 -6.57 3.14
N LYS A 273 -14.67 -6.38 4.33
CA LYS A 273 -16.03 -5.85 4.50
C LYS A 273 -16.22 -4.45 3.92
N LEU A 274 -15.18 -3.62 3.95
CA LEU A 274 -15.22 -2.27 3.37
C LEU A 274 -15.11 -2.34 1.85
N MET A 275 -14.27 -3.22 1.31
CA MET A 275 -14.14 -3.46 -0.13
C MET A 275 -15.45 -4.01 -0.72
N ASP A 276 -16.07 -5.00 -0.07
CA ASP A 276 -17.37 -5.56 -0.44
C ASP A 276 -18.46 -4.48 -0.44
N PHE A 277 -18.50 -3.65 0.62
CA PHE A 277 -19.43 -2.54 0.70
C PHE A 277 -19.26 -1.58 -0.47
N LEU A 278 -18.02 -1.17 -0.76
CA LEU A 278 -17.73 -0.23 -1.85
C LEU A 278 -18.06 -0.85 -3.21
N TRP A 279 -17.81 -2.13 -3.42
CA TRP A 279 -18.22 -2.85 -4.62
C TRP A 279 -19.74 -2.84 -4.78
N LYS A 280 -20.49 -3.28 -3.76
CA LYS A 280 -21.96 -3.31 -3.79
C LYS A 280 -22.54 -1.93 -4.07
N LEU A 281 -22.01 -0.90 -3.42
CA LEU A 281 -22.48 0.49 -3.59
C LEU A 281 -22.16 1.03 -5.00
N LYS A 282 -20.91 0.88 -5.47
CA LYS A 282 -20.48 1.32 -6.81
C LYS A 282 -21.19 0.57 -7.94
N ARG A 283 -21.48 -0.71 -7.76
CA ARG A 283 -22.19 -1.56 -8.73
C ARG A 283 -23.61 -1.07 -8.99
N ARG A 284 -24.28 -0.55 -7.95
CA ARG A 284 -25.66 -0.05 -8.05
C ARG A 284 -25.70 1.34 -8.67
N ASP A 285 -24.86 2.27 -8.21
CA ASP A 285 -24.81 3.63 -8.72
C ASP A 285 -23.42 4.27 -8.53
N PHE A 286 -22.55 4.07 -9.51
CA PHE A 286 -21.14 4.51 -9.43
C PHE A 286 -20.99 6.01 -9.15
N TYR A 287 -21.68 6.86 -9.90
CA TYR A 287 -21.51 8.32 -9.80
C TYR A 287 -22.02 8.86 -8.47
N HIS A 288 -23.22 8.45 -8.05
CA HIS A 288 -23.78 8.92 -6.79
C HIS A 288 -23.06 8.30 -5.58
N ALA A 289 -22.48 7.10 -5.71
CA ALA A 289 -21.68 6.49 -4.65
C ALA A 289 -20.42 7.30 -4.37
N ILE A 290 -19.67 7.66 -5.41
CA ILE A 290 -18.48 8.52 -5.29
C ILE A 290 -18.88 9.85 -4.67
N LYS A 291 -19.88 10.53 -5.23
CA LYS A 291 -20.32 11.85 -4.76
C LYS A 291 -20.75 11.81 -3.28
N PHE A 292 -21.52 10.81 -2.89
CA PHE A 292 -22.03 10.67 -1.52
C PHE A 292 -20.89 10.51 -0.51
N ILE A 293 -19.94 9.61 -0.78
CA ILE A 293 -18.81 9.38 0.13
C ILE A 293 -17.86 10.59 0.14
N ASP A 294 -17.61 11.23 -1.01
CA ASP A 294 -16.83 12.47 -1.09
C ASP A 294 -17.43 13.60 -0.27
N ASP A 295 -18.75 13.80 -0.39
CA ASP A 295 -19.46 14.82 0.37
C ASP A 295 -19.43 14.51 1.87
N LEU A 296 -19.54 13.24 2.27
CA LEU A 296 -19.34 12.83 3.67
C LEU A 296 -17.92 13.15 4.15
N LEU A 297 -16.89 12.76 3.40
CA LEU A 297 -15.49 13.02 3.76
C LEU A 297 -15.19 14.52 3.90
N LYS A 298 -15.72 15.34 3.00
CA LYS A 298 -15.44 16.79 2.93
C LYS A 298 -16.28 17.61 3.91
N LYS A 299 -17.56 17.25 4.12
CA LYS A 299 -18.53 18.08 4.86
C LYS A 299 -18.90 17.49 6.23
N ALA A 300 -18.77 16.17 6.41
CA ALA A 300 -19.23 15.46 7.60
C ALA A 300 -18.28 14.30 7.97
N THR A 301 -17.02 14.62 8.27
CA THR A 301 -15.97 13.63 8.60
C THR A 301 -16.37 12.65 9.70
N GLU A 302 -17.10 13.12 10.72
CA GLU A 302 -17.69 12.30 11.79
C GLU A 302 -18.71 11.29 11.25
N GLY A 303 -19.50 11.69 10.24
CA GLY A 303 -20.42 10.81 9.54
C GLY A 303 -19.70 9.77 8.69
N ALA A 304 -18.59 10.14 8.03
CA ALA A 304 -17.74 9.19 7.32
C ALA A 304 -17.11 8.17 8.28
N LEU A 305 -16.62 8.60 9.45
CA LEU A 305 -16.12 7.68 10.48
C LEU A 305 -17.21 6.72 10.97
N ALA A 306 -18.41 7.24 11.26
CA ALA A 306 -19.55 6.43 11.68
C ALA A 306 -19.94 5.39 10.61
N LEU A 307 -19.84 5.75 9.33
CA LEU A 307 -20.07 4.83 8.21
C LEU A 307 -19.03 3.69 8.21
N ILE A 308 -17.73 4.03 8.33
CA ILE A 308 -16.66 3.02 8.40
C ILE A 308 -16.91 2.09 9.59
N ASP A 309 -17.22 2.65 10.78
CA ASP A 309 -17.50 1.84 11.97
C ASP A 309 -18.72 0.94 11.81
N ALA A 310 -19.77 1.42 11.13
CA ALA A 310 -20.95 0.62 10.82
C ALA A 310 -20.63 -0.59 9.95
N ILE A 311 -19.82 -0.37 8.90
CA ILE A 311 -19.45 -1.40 7.92
C ILE A 311 -18.55 -2.45 8.56
N MET A 312 -17.50 -2.00 9.25
CA MET A 312 -16.46 -2.86 9.82
C MET A 312 -16.95 -3.66 11.03
N ASN A 313 -17.83 -3.08 11.85
CA ASN A 313 -18.33 -3.72 13.07
C ASN A 313 -19.78 -4.25 12.95
N GLU A 314 -20.37 -4.19 11.74
CA GLU A 314 -21.74 -4.64 11.47
C GLU A 314 -22.80 -3.97 12.38
N ARG A 315 -22.61 -2.67 12.66
CA ARG A 315 -23.51 -1.89 13.52
C ARG A 315 -24.45 -1.03 12.69
N LEU A 316 -25.70 -1.47 12.57
CA LEU A 316 -26.73 -0.80 11.78
C LEU A 316 -26.97 0.66 12.20
N GLU A 317 -26.85 0.96 13.49
CA GLU A 317 -27.02 2.32 14.03
C GLU A 317 -25.97 3.29 13.50
N GLY A 318 -24.79 2.79 13.10
CA GLY A 318 -23.73 3.59 12.51
C GLY A 318 -24.11 4.15 11.14
N PHE A 319 -24.84 3.39 10.30
CA PHE A 319 -25.35 3.88 9.02
C PHE A 319 -26.36 5.01 9.22
N TYR A 320 -27.29 4.84 10.17
CA TYR A 320 -28.24 5.90 10.52
C TYR A 320 -27.52 7.16 11.01
N THR A 321 -26.50 7.00 11.85
CA THR A 321 -25.69 8.11 12.38
C THR A 321 -24.96 8.84 11.24
N ALA A 322 -24.36 8.09 10.31
CA ALA A 322 -23.70 8.65 9.13
C ALA A 322 -24.66 9.48 8.27
N LEU A 323 -25.84 8.95 7.95
CA LEU A 323 -26.86 9.66 7.16
C LEU A 323 -27.38 10.91 7.88
N LYS A 324 -27.63 10.83 9.19
CA LYS A 324 -28.09 11.96 10.00
C LYS A 324 -27.08 13.09 10.04
N LEU A 325 -25.81 12.77 10.27
CA LEU A 325 -24.71 13.74 10.28
C LEU A 325 -24.48 14.35 8.90
N GLY A 326 -24.50 13.51 7.85
CA GLY A 326 -24.41 13.95 6.47
C GLY A 326 -25.53 14.93 6.10
N LYS A 327 -26.79 14.59 6.39
CA LYS A 327 -27.94 15.48 6.15
C LYS A 327 -27.81 16.82 6.87
N LYS A 328 -27.37 16.81 8.13
CA LYS A 328 -27.14 18.04 8.92
C LYS A 328 -26.07 18.93 8.28
N ALA A 329 -25.06 18.33 7.65
CA ALA A 329 -23.99 19.03 6.94
C ALA A 329 -24.32 19.35 5.46
N GLY A 330 -25.53 19.05 4.99
CA GLY A 330 -25.96 19.32 3.61
C GLY A 330 -25.46 18.31 2.57
N VAL A 331 -25.08 17.09 2.98
CA VAL A 331 -24.83 15.97 2.07
C VAL A 331 -26.17 15.45 1.53
N VAL A 332 -26.30 15.39 0.21
CA VAL A 332 -27.52 14.93 -0.46
C VAL A 332 -27.32 13.50 -0.94
N SER A 333 -28.02 12.54 -0.32
CA SER A 333 -28.09 11.16 -0.80
C SER A 333 -29.15 11.04 -1.90
N SER A 334 -28.81 10.39 -3.02
CA SER A 334 -29.81 10.02 -4.03
C SER A 334 -30.72 8.89 -3.48
N ARG A 335 -31.88 8.68 -4.10
CA ARG A 335 -32.78 7.58 -3.69
C ARG A 335 -32.12 6.22 -3.93
N GLU A 336 -31.32 6.14 -4.98
CA GLU A 336 -30.55 4.99 -5.40
C GLU A 336 -29.50 4.62 -4.34
N ILE A 337 -28.83 5.61 -3.73
CA ILE A 337 -27.89 5.39 -2.64
C ILE A 337 -28.60 4.93 -1.37
N VAL A 338 -29.75 5.53 -1.04
CA VAL A 338 -30.53 5.08 0.14
C VAL A 338 -31.00 3.64 -0.05
N ALA A 339 -31.56 3.31 -1.21
CA ALA A 339 -31.99 1.95 -1.53
C ALA A 339 -30.81 0.95 -1.53
N ALA A 340 -29.65 1.33 -2.08
CA ALA A 340 -28.46 0.48 -2.04
C ALA A 340 -27.97 0.23 -0.60
N LEU A 341 -28.01 1.24 0.27
CA LEU A 341 -27.68 1.08 1.68
C LEU A 341 -28.70 0.18 2.39
N GLU A 342 -29.99 0.32 2.12
CA GLU A 342 -31.05 -0.55 2.66
C GLU A 342 -30.84 -2.01 2.24
N ASP A 343 -30.60 -2.27 0.95
CA ASP A 343 -30.31 -3.62 0.43
C ASP A 343 -29.07 -4.21 1.12
N ILE A 344 -27.97 -3.45 1.24
CA ILE A 344 -26.73 -3.91 1.89
C ILE A 344 -26.96 -4.21 3.38
N ILE A 345 -27.82 -3.43 4.05
CA ILE A 345 -28.20 -3.63 5.45
C ILE A 345 -29.08 -4.88 5.61
N CYS A 346 -29.99 -5.14 4.67
CA CYS A 346 -30.96 -6.25 4.74
C CYS A 346 -30.42 -7.58 4.21
N GLU A 347 -29.40 -7.57 3.36
CA GLU A 347 -28.68 -8.77 2.89
C GLU A 347 -27.68 -9.32 3.93
N ARG A 348 -27.40 -8.57 4.99
CA ARG A 348 -26.59 -8.97 6.16
C ARG A 348 -27.50 -9.44 7.29
#